data_AF-A0AA37LYB8-F1
#
_entry.id   AF-A0AA37LYB8-F1
#
_cell.length_a   1.000
_cell.length_b   1.000
_cell.length_c   1.000
_cell.angle_alpha   90.00
_cell.angle_beta   90.00
_cell.angle_gamma   90.00
#
_symmetry.space_group_name_H-M   'P 1'
#
loop_
_entity.id
_entity.type
_entity.pdbx_description
1 polymer ?
#
loop_
_entity_poly.entity_id
_entity_poly.type
_entity_poly.pdbx_seq_one_letter_code
_entity_poly.pdbx_strand_id
1 'polypeptide(L)'
;MMQQISFHYTWKQIIRSWQAYAAKQPEASRWSQEFEEEASKLWLAQNDDTLPTITALALMTQSCGCNGKGDLDVRYIKEAAAMAKRLKLFGCPDAYTFVDLSHFSEAKARATAQAAWGFLTF
;
A
#
# COMPACT_ATOMS: atom_id res chain seq x y z
N MET A 1 -19.14 22.97 11.70
CA MET A 1 -19.72 22.27 10.53
C MET A 1 -18.85 22.56 9.32
N MET A 2 -17.86 21.70 9.03
CA MET A 2 -17.22 21.64 7.72
C MET A 2 -16.42 20.34 7.59
N GLN A 3 -17.00 19.45 6.78
CA GLN A 3 -16.35 18.54 5.85
C GLN A 3 -15.54 17.37 6.40
N GLN A 4 -16.34 16.39 6.78
CA GLN A 4 -16.13 14.94 6.69
C GLN A 4 -15.91 14.47 5.23
N ILE A 5 -15.11 15.20 4.43
CA ILE A 5 -14.85 14.88 3.03
C ILE A 5 -13.45 14.27 2.90
N SER A 6 -13.40 13.01 2.47
CA SER A 6 -12.23 12.27 1.99
C SER A 6 -11.14 11.88 2.99
N PHE A 7 -11.52 11.20 4.06
CA PHE A 7 -10.57 10.59 5.00
C PHE A 7 -9.92 9.27 4.50
N HIS A 8 -10.33 8.72 3.35
CA HIS A 8 -9.88 7.39 2.89
C HIS A 8 -8.90 7.41 1.71
N TYR A 9 -8.76 8.55 1.01
CA TYR A 9 -7.93 8.66 -0.20
C TYR A 9 -6.64 9.49 -0.01
N THR A 10 -6.55 10.31 1.04
CA THR A 10 -5.44 11.25 1.26
C THR A 10 -4.23 10.64 1.97
N TRP A 11 -4.41 9.71 2.92
CA TRP A 11 -3.33 9.18 3.76
C TRP A 11 -2.21 8.46 2.99
N LYS A 12 -2.52 7.89 1.83
CA LYS A 12 -1.64 6.98 1.07
C LYS A 12 -0.73 7.68 0.06
N GLN A 13 -1.14 8.84 -0.46
CA GLN A 13 -0.33 9.64 -1.38
C GLN A 13 0.70 10.51 -0.66
N ILE A 14 0.50 10.73 0.64
CA ILE A 14 1.25 11.66 1.47
C ILE A 14 2.70 11.20 1.68
N ILE A 15 2.95 9.91 1.98
CA ILE A 15 4.31 9.40 2.26
C ILE A 15 5.24 9.60 1.06
N ARG A 16 4.82 9.18 -0.15
CA ARG A 16 5.59 9.42 -1.39
C ARG A 16 5.82 10.90 -1.67
N SER A 17 4.81 11.73 -1.42
CA SER A 17 4.87 13.16 -1.69
C SER A 17 5.89 13.86 -0.79
N TRP A 18 5.99 13.48 0.49
CA TRP A 18 6.96 14.07 1.42
C TRP A 18 8.39 13.63 1.16
N GLN A 19 8.62 12.38 0.72
CA GLN A 19 9.97 11.94 0.35
C GLN A 19 10.51 12.69 -0.86
N ALA A 20 9.68 12.89 -1.89
CA ALA A 20 10.07 13.71 -3.04
C ALA A 20 10.25 15.19 -2.66
N TYR A 21 9.44 15.69 -1.72
CA TYR A 21 9.48 17.08 -1.28
C TYR A 21 10.61 17.38 -0.29
N ALA A 22 11.17 16.37 0.38
CA ALA A 22 12.35 16.53 1.24
C ALA A 22 13.57 17.11 0.50
N ALA A 23 13.65 16.92 -0.82
CA ALA A 23 14.66 17.57 -1.67
C ALA A 23 14.54 19.11 -1.71
N LYS A 24 13.36 19.65 -1.41
CA LYS A 24 13.09 21.09 -1.33
C LYS A 24 13.02 21.60 0.10
N GLN A 25 12.48 20.79 1.02
CA GLN A 25 12.31 21.15 2.42
C GLN A 25 12.71 19.95 3.30
N PRO A 26 13.97 19.90 3.78
CA PRO A 26 14.50 18.73 4.47
C PRO A 26 13.71 18.28 5.70
N GLU A 27 13.05 19.20 6.42
CA GLU A 27 12.22 18.83 7.58
C GLU A 27 11.02 17.93 7.22
N ALA A 28 10.59 17.91 5.95
CA ALA A 28 9.54 16.99 5.48
C ALA A 28 9.94 15.52 5.60
N SER A 29 11.25 15.22 5.62
CA SER A 29 11.76 13.87 5.85
C SER A 29 11.33 13.33 7.22
N ARG A 30 11.22 14.20 8.23
CA ARG A 30 10.77 13.80 9.58
C ARG A 30 9.33 13.31 9.55
N TRP A 31 8.44 14.02 8.83
CA TRP A 31 7.04 13.61 8.71
C TRP A 31 6.90 12.26 8.02
N SER A 32 7.70 11.99 6.97
CA SER A 32 7.72 10.67 6.33
C SER A 32 8.07 9.56 7.33
N GLN A 33 9.02 9.80 8.24
CA GLN A 33 9.43 8.81 9.24
C GLN A 33 8.36 8.62 10.31
N GLU A 34 7.73 9.71 10.79
CA GLU A 34 6.62 9.64 11.76
C GLU A 34 5.43 8.86 11.21
N PHE A 35 5.05 9.09 9.94
CA PHE A 35 3.99 8.33 9.28
C PHE A 35 4.35 6.86 9.08
N GLU A 36 5.60 6.56 8.75
CA GLU A 36 6.06 5.18 8.62
C GLU A 36 5.99 4.43 9.97
N GLU A 37 6.35 5.08 11.07
CA GLU A 37 6.24 4.51 12.41
C GLU A 37 4.79 4.26 12.83
N GLU A 38 3.90 5.21 12.57
CA GLU A 38 2.46 5.04 12.83
C GLU A 38 1.89 3.88 12.01
N ALA A 39 2.18 3.84 10.71
CA ALA A 39 1.75 2.77 9.82
C ALA A 39 2.28 1.40 10.28
N SER A 40 3.53 1.35 10.77
CA SER A 40 4.14 0.13 11.32
C SER A 40 3.41 -0.36 12.57
N LYS A 41 3.00 0.55 13.47
CA LYS A 41 2.21 0.19 14.66
C LYS A 41 0.81 -0.31 14.27
N LEU A 42 0.16 0.36 13.33
CA LEU A 42 -1.15 -0.07 12.81
C LEU A 42 -1.07 -1.45 12.14
N TRP A 43 -0.01 -1.72 11.37
CA TRP A 43 0.22 -3.02 10.76
C TRP A 43 0.31 -4.17 11.78
N LEU A 44 0.98 -3.93 12.92
CA LEU A 44 1.07 -4.92 14.00
C LEU A 44 -0.27 -5.16 14.70
N ALA A 45 -1.13 -4.16 14.74
CA ALA A 45 -2.45 -4.25 15.36
C ALA A 45 -3.52 -4.83 14.43
N GLN A 46 -3.45 -4.53 13.13
CA GLN A 46 -4.43 -4.92 12.13
C GLN A 46 -3.76 -5.17 10.77
N ASN A 47 -3.85 -6.42 10.29
CA ASN A 47 -3.27 -6.86 9.01
C ASN A 47 -4.23 -7.72 8.17
N ASP A 48 -5.54 -7.48 8.30
CA ASP A 48 -6.58 -8.20 7.56
C ASP A 48 -6.33 -8.16 6.04
N ASP A 49 -6.60 -9.27 5.36
CA ASP A 49 -6.45 -9.39 3.91
C ASP A 49 -7.49 -8.53 3.17
N THR A 50 -7.17 -7.26 2.95
CA THR A 50 -8.02 -6.30 2.23
C THR A 50 -7.23 -5.49 1.21
N LEU A 51 -7.91 -4.98 0.17
CA LEU A 51 -7.29 -4.10 -0.83
C LEU A 51 -6.66 -2.85 -0.19
N PRO A 52 -7.31 -2.18 0.79
CA PRO A 52 -6.66 -1.10 1.52
C PRO A 52 -5.39 -1.54 2.25
N THR A 53 -5.41 -2.69 2.92
CA THR A 53 -4.29 -3.20 3.71
C THR A 53 -3.07 -3.46 2.83
N ILE A 54 -3.22 -4.20 1.73
CA ILE A 54 -2.09 -4.51 0.84
C ILE A 54 -1.53 -3.27 0.16
N THR A 55 -2.39 -2.31 -0.22
CA THR A 55 -1.96 -1.03 -0.78
C THR A 55 -1.14 -0.23 0.24
N ALA A 56 -1.51 -0.27 1.52
CA ALA A 56 -0.74 0.39 2.57
C ALA A 56 0.63 -0.26 2.76
N LEU A 57 0.68 -1.60 2.76
CA LEU A 57 1.93 -2.35 2.90
C LEU A 57 2.90 -2.10 1.74
N ALA A 58 2.39 -1.99 0.51
CA ALA A 58 3.16 -1.53 -0.63
C ALA A 58 3.78 -0.15 -0.36
N LEU A 59 3.00 0.84 0.10
CA LEU A 59 3.54 2.17 0.38
C LEU A 59 4.58 2.19 1.50
N MET A 60 4.41 1.37 2.54
CA MET A 60 5.40 1.19 3.62
C MET A 60 6.72 0.63 3.10
N THR A 61 6.65 -0.38 2.22
CA THR A 61 7.81 -0.99 1.55
C THR A 61 8.70 0.09 0.92
N GLN A 62 8.09 1.02 0.16
CA GLN A 62 8.82 2.12 -0.47
C GLN A 62 9.42 3.10 0.54
N SER A 63 8.66 3.40 1.59
CA SER A 63 9.13 4.29 2.64
C SER A 63 10.39 3.73 3.30
N CYS A 64 10.35 2.44 3.67
CA CYS A 64 11.47 1.74 4.30
C CYS A 64 12.69 1.68 3.39
N GLY A 65 12.51 1.38 2.09
CA GLY A 65 13.58 1.38 1.11
C GLY A 65 14.29 2.74 0.99
N CYS A 66 13.53 3.83 0.89
CA CYS A 66 14.08 5.20 0.82
C CYS A 66 14.75 5.66 2.13
N ASN A 67 14.35 5.11 3.28
CA ASN A 67 14.89 5.45 4.59
C ASN A 67 16.06 4.56 5.05
N GLY A 68 16.57 3.68 4.18
CA GLY A 68 17.70 2.78 4.49
C GLY A 68 17.35 1.62 5.43
N LYS A 69 16.06 1.31 5.60
CA LYS A 69 15.55 0.21 6.45
C LYS A 69 15.35 -1.07 5.62
N GLY A 70 16.41 -1.50 4.93
CA GLY A 70 16.36 -2.60 3.95
C GLY A 70 15.83 -3.93 4.52
N ASP A 71 16.11 -4.25 5.78
CA ASP A 71 15.61 -5.48 6.41
C ASP A 71 14.08 -5.46 6.60
N LEU A 72 13.52 -4.29 6.97
CA LEU A 72 12.07 -4.10 7.09
C LEU A 72 11.39 -4.09 5.73
N ASP A 73 12.03 -3.48 4.73
CA ASP A 73 11.60 -3.49 3.34
C ASP A 73 11.42 -4.94 2.82
N VAL A 74 12.46 -5.77 2.94
CA VAL A 74 12.40 -7.19 2.54
C VAL A 74 11.28 -7.96 3.27
N ARG A 75 11.06 -7.67 4.56
CA ARG A 75 9.98 -8.29 5.33
C ARG A 75 8.61 -7.90 4.78
N TYR A 76 8.37 -6.61 4.56
CA TYR A 76 7.10 -6.12 4.03
C TYR A 76 6.83 -6.59 2.60
N ILE A 77 7.86 -6.71 1.74
CA ILE A 77 7.72 -7.32 0.41
C ILE A 77 7.20 -8.76 0.52
N LYS A 78 7.79 -9.57 1.41
CA LYS A 78 7.38 -10.97 1.60
C LYS A 78 5.94 -11.08 2.12
N GLU A 79 5.58 -10.25 3.10
CA GLU A 79 4.24 -10.22 3.67
C GLU A 79 3.21 -9.75 2.62
N ALA A 80 3.56 -8.75 1.81
CA ALA A 80 2.72 -8.21 0.75
C ALA A 80 2.52 -9.22 -0.39
N ALA A 81 3.58 -9.92 -0.80
CA ALA A 81 3.49 -10.99 -1.79
C ALA A 81 2.60 -12.15 -1.31
N ALA A 82 2.66 -12.50 -0.02
CA ALA A 82 1.78 -13.52 0.55
C ALA A 82 0.31 -13.05 0.56
N MET A 83 0.04 -11.81 0.96
CA MET A 83 -1.30 -11.21 0.95
C MET A 83 -1.87 -11.09 -0.46
N ALA A 84 -1.06 -10.67 -1.44
CA ALA A 84 -1.46 -10.58 -2.84
C ALA A 84 -1.97 -11.91 -3.40
N LYS A 85 -1.32 -13.03 -3.03
CA LYS A 85 -1.73 -14.38 -3.41
C LYS A 85 -3.08 -14.74 -2.79
N ARG A 86 -3.26 -14.47 -1.49
CA ARG A 86 -4.55 -14.72 -0.80
C ARG A 86 -5.69 -13.88 -1.38
N LEU A 87 -5.40 -12.63 -1.75
CA LEU A 87 -6.32 -11.71 -2.43
C LEU A 87 -6.49 -11.98 -3.93
N LYS A 88 -5.75 -12.95 -4.50
CA LYS A 88 -5.78 -13.32 -5.92
C LYS A 88 -5.54 -12.16 -6.89
N LEU A 89 -4.68 -11.19 -6.52
CA LEU A 89 -4.52 -9.95 -7.30
C LEU A 89 -3.79 -10.12 -8.63
N PHE A 90 -2.94 -11.14 -8.77
CA PHE A 90 -2.01 -11.25 -9.90
C PHE A 90 -2.38 -12.30 -10.94
N GLY A 91 -3.61 -12.83 -10.93
CA GLY A 91 -3.98 -13.90 -11.86
C GLY A 91 -2.97 -15.06 -11.84
N CYS A 92 -2.34 -15.32 -10.69
CA CYS A 92 -1.40 -16.42 -10.53
C CYS A 92 -2.21 -17.68 -10.86
N PRO A 93 -1.83 -18.46 -11.88
CA PRO A 93 -2.63 -19.58 -12.31
C PRO A 93 -2.61 -20.62 -11.20
N ASP A 94 -3.67 -20.67 -10.38
CA ASP A 94 -4.11 -21.94 -9.83
C ASP A 94 -4.93 -22.64 -10.91
N ALA A 95 -5.01 -23.96 -10.84
CA ALA A 95 -5.65 -24.77 -11.88
C ALA A 95 -7.15 -24.47 -12.11
N TYR A 96 -7.75 -23.52 -11.37
CA TYR A 96 -9.19 -23.26 -11.34
C TYR A 96 -9.65 -21.80 -11.37
N THR A 97 -8.81 -20.77 -11.18
CA THR A 97 -9.32 -19.40 -11.00
C THR A 97 -8.48 -18.31 -11.67
N PHE A 98 -8.83 -17.98 -12.91
CA PHE A 98 -8.69 -16.59 -13.37
C PHE A 98 -9.70 -15.73 -12.59
N VAL A 99 -9.24 -14.63 -12.00
CA VAL A 99 -10.17 -13.65 -11.44
C VAL A 99 -10.85 -12.95 -12.61
N ASP A 100 -12.09 -13.35 -12.89
CA ASP A 100 -12.92 -12.65 -13.85
C ASP A 100 -13.49 -11.38 -13.23
N LEU A 101 -12.88 -10.25 -13.57
CA LEU A 101 -13.29 -8.92 -13.12
C LEU A 101 -14.66 -8.51 -13.67
N SER A 102 -15.19 -9.20 -14.71
CA SER A 102 -16.50 -8.90 -15.30
C SER A 102 -17.66 -9.11 -14.33
N HIS A 103 -17.46 -9.96 -13.30
CA HIS A 103 -18.44 -10.21 -12.24
C HIS A 103 -18.41 -9.18 -11.10
N PHE A 104 -17.46 -8.24 -11.09
CA PHE A 104 -17.38 -7.19 -10.08
C PHE A 104 -18.13 -5.93 -10.53
N SER A 105 -18.60 -5.15 -9.55
CA SER A 105 -19.01 -3.78 -9.84
C SER A 105 -17.82 -2.98 -10.38
N GLU A 106 -18.08 -2.00 -11.25
CA GLU A 106 -17.04 -1.18 -11.88
C GLU A 106 -16.07 -0.57 -10.86
N ALA A 107 -16.59 -0.09 -9.73
CA ALA A 107 -15.78 0.48 -8.65
C ALA A 107 -14.83 -0.56 -8.03
N LYS A 108 -15.29 -1.79 -7.80
CA LYS A 108 -14.48 -2.86 -7.22
C LYS A 108 -13.45 -3.37 -8.21
N ALA A 109 -13.83 -3.57 -9.48
CA ALA A 109 -12.91 -3.94 -10.55
C ALA A 109 -11.76 -2.93 -10.69
N ARG A 110 -12.08 -1.62 -10.69
CA ARG A 110 -11.10 -0.54 -10.73
C ARG A 110 -10.17 -0.56 -9.52
N ALA A 111 -10.72 -0.70 -8.31
CA ALA A 111 -9.92 -0.75 -7.09
C ALA A 111 -8.97 -1.97 -7.07
N THR A 112 -9.47 -3.14 -7.48
CA THR A 112 -8.65 -4.36 -7.61
C THR A 112 -7.53 -4.17 -8.63
N ALA A 113 -7.83 -3.64 -9.82
CA ALA A 113 -6.84 -3.38 -10.85
C ALA A 113 -5.78 -2.36 -10.39
N GLN A 114 -6.18 -1.28 -9.71
CA GLN A 114 -5.26 -0.26 -9.17
C GLN A 114 -4.38 -0.82 -8.06
N ALA A 115 -4.93 -1.64 -7.16
CA ALA A 115 -4.14 -2.30 -6.11
C ALA A 115 -3.13 -3.30 -6.69
N ALA A 116 -3.56 -4.10 -7.68
CA ALA A 116 -2.68 -5.02 -8.40
C ALA A 116 -1.56 -4.26 -9.12
N TRP A 117 -1.90 -3.23 -9.90
CA TRP A 117 -0.91 -2.41 -10.59
C TRP A 117 0.09 -1.76 -9.63
N GLY A 118 -0.40 -1.13 -8.56
CA GLY A 118 0.44 -0.47 -7.57
C GLY A 118 1.45 -1.40 -6.91
N PHE A 119 1.08 -2.66 -6.68
CA PHE A 119 2.00 -3.68 -6.15
C PHE A 119 2.94 -4.26 -7.23
N LEU A 120 2.52 -4.38 -8.50
CA LEU A 120 3.40 -4.86 -9.59
C LEU A 120 4.50 -3.84 -9.94
N THR A 121 4.24 -2.53 -9.78
CA THR A 121 5.22 -1.47 -10.08
C THR A 121 6.35 -1.32 -9.04
N PHE A 122 6.62 -2.38 -8.28
CA PHE A 122 7.83 -2.55 -7.48
C PHE A 122 8.88 -3.32 -8.27
#